data_AF-A0A957R3P6-F1
#
_entry.id   AF-A0A957R3P6-F1
#
_cell.length_a   1.000
_cell.length_b   1.000
_cell.length_c   1.000
_cell.angle_alpha   90.00
_cell.angle_beta   90.00
_cell.angle_gamma   90.00
#
_symmetry.space_group_name_H-M   'P 1'
#
loop_
_entity.id
_entity.type
_entity.pdbx_description
1 polymer ?
#
loop_
_entity_poly.entity_id
_entity_poly.type
_entity_poly.pdbx_seq_one_letter_code
_entity_poly.pdbx_strand_id
1 'polypeptide(L)'
;MDPLTHLLTTRKIIGRGKNTQTAGLIADAPFYLCYPAWVASNGRLKESISSGDWPDPPRWLWLLHNIFHSIPIILLGGVLWRLMSGKWPRNILGAWLLHIFIDIPTHSREPWGPRVLWPFSNFAMDGWSWADTLAAFVAKRSRG
;
A
#
# COMPACT_ATOMS: atom_id res chain seq x y z
N MET A 1 0.28 -3.03 5.20
CA MET A 1 0.25 -4.41 5.77
C MET A 1 0.77 -5.41 4.72
N ASP A 2 0.94 -6.71 5.00
CA ASP A 2 1.37 -7.69 3.99
C ASP A 2 0.27 -8.06 2.96
N PRO A 3 0.62 -8.44 1.71
CA PRO A 3 -0.35 -8.73 0.65
C PRO A 3 -1.34 -9.86 0.97
N LEU A 4 -0.92 -10.87 1.75
CA LEU A 4 -1.79 -11.99 2.09
C LEU A 4 -2.92 -11.53 3.01
N THR A 5 -2.62 -10.67 3.98
CA THR A 5 -3.65 -10.17 4.88
C THR A 5 -4.63 -9.23 4.16
N HIS A 6 -4.18 -8.42 3.20
CA HIS A 6 -5.09 -7.65 2.31
C HIS A 6 -5.99 -8.56 1.48
N LEU A 7 -5.43 -9.62 0.89
CA LEU A 7 -6.19 -10.59 0.11
C LEU A 7 -7.26 -11.27 0.95
N LEU A 8 -6.89 -11.83 2.10
CA LEU A 8 -7.79 -12.56 2.99
C LEU A 8 -8.89 -11.64 3.55
N THR A 9 -8.54 -10.42 3.93
CA THR A 9 -9.49 -9.45 4.48
C THR A 9 -10.47 -8.97 3.41
N THR A 10 -9.99 -8.64 2.21
CA THR A 10 -10.83 -8.31 1.06
C THR A 10 -11.76 -9.48 0.70
N ARG A 11 -11.25 -10.71 0.72
CA ARG A 11 -12.02 -11.93 0.45
C ARG A 11 -13.16 -12.12 1.45
N LYS A 12 -12.92 -11.83 2.72
CA LYS A 12 -13.86 -12.01 3.82
C LYS A 12 -14.90 -10.89 3.89
N ILE A 13 -14.50 -9.64 3.68
CA ILE A 13 -15.36 -8.46 3.88
C ILE A 13 -16.09 -8.04 2.59
N ILE A 14 -15.41 -8.06 1.44
CA ILE A 14 -15.97 -7.56 0.17
C ILE A 14 -16.41 -8.68 -0.74
N GLY A 15 -15.58 -9.70 -0.92
CA GLY A 15 -15.95 -10.92 -1.66
C GLY A 15 -14.83 -11.53 -2.51
N ARG A 16 -15.13 -12.70 -3.07
CA ARG A 16 -14.14 -13.61 -3.69
C ARG A 16 -13.90 -13.39 -5.19
N GLY A 17 -14.57 -12.42 -5.80
CA GLY A 17 -14.47 -12.18 -7.25
C GLY A 17 -13.06 -11.78 -7.66
N LYS A 18 -12.55 -12.30 -8.78
CA LYS A 18 -11.17 -12.06 -9.25
C LYS A 18 -10.84 -10.56 -9.27
N ASN A 19 -11.69 -9.75 -9.91
CA ASN A 19 -11.48 -8.29 -10.01
C ASN A 19 -11.47 -7.60 -8.64
N THR A 20 -12.29 -8.06 -7.69
CA THR A 20 -12.31 -7.55 -6.32
C THR A 20 -11.00 -7.85 -5.59
N GLN A 21 -10.52 -9.09 -5.70
CA GLN A 21 -9.26 -9.52 -5.09
C GLN A 21 -8.08 -8.79 -5.70
N THR A 22 -8.05 -8.65 -7.02
CA THR A 22 -7.03 -7.87 -7.73
C THR A 22 -7.04 -6.42 -7.27
N ALA A 23 -8.21 -5.79 -7.12
CA ALA A 23 -8.32 -4.42 -6.63
C ALA A 23 -7.74 -4.24 -5.22
N GLY A 24 -7.96 -5.20 -4.33
CA GLY A 24 -7.38 -5.19 -2.98
C GLY A 24 -5.86 -5.46 -2.94
N LEU A 25 -5.25 -5.92 -4.04
CA LEU A 25 -3.80 -6.14 -4.13
C LEU A 25 -3.09 -5.05 -4.94
N ILE A 26 -3.76 -4.53 -5.97
CA ILE A 26 -3.15 -3.58 -6.90
C ILE A 26 -2.86 -2.23 -6.26
N ALA A 27 -3.52 -1.91 -5.14
CA ALA A 27 -3.24 -0.73 -4.33
C ALA A 27 -1.74 -0.60 -3.99
N ASP A 28 -1.08 -1.72 -3.66
CA ASP A 28 0.36 -1.75 -3.36
C ASP A 28 1.24 -2.25 -4.51
N ALA A 29 0.66 -2.67 -5.64
CA ALA A 29 1.44 -3.22 -6.74
C ALA A 29 2.57 -2.29 -7.23
N PRO A 30 2.39 -0.96 -7.34
CA PRO A 30 3.49 -0.06 -7.68
C PRO A 30 4.67 -0.18 -6.71
N PHE A 31 4.42 -0.36 -5.42
CA PHE A 31 5.48 -0.51 -4.44
C PHE A 31 6.17 -1.87 -4.58
N TYR A 32 5.42 -2.97 -4.51
CA TYR A 32 6.01 -4.32 -4.54
C TYR A 32 6.71 -4.65 -5.85
N LEU A 33 6.25 -4.11 -6.98
CA LEU A 33 6.85 -4.36 -8.29
C LEU A 33 8.00 -3.41 -8.59
N CYS A 34 7.87 -2.12 -8.24
CA CYS A 34 8.83 -1.12 -8.68
C CYS A 34 9.90 -0.79 -7.64
N TYR A 35 9.61 -0.88 -6.33
CA TYR A 35 10.60 -0.53 -5.31
C TYR A 35 11.76 -1.54 -5.25
N PRO A 36 11.55 -2.86 -5.08
CA PRO A 36 12.66 -3.82 -5.07
C PRO A 36 13.44 -3.81 -6.39
N ALA A 37 12.73 -3.66 -7.52
CA ALA A 37 13.36 -3.56 -8.84
C ALA A 37 14.26 -2.31 -8.96
N TRP A 38 13.81 -1.17 -8.43
CA TRP A 38 14.60 0.06 -8.37
C TRP A 38 15.81 -0.09 -7.45
N VAL A 39 15.65 -0.68 -6.25
CA VAL A 39 16.77 -0.93 -5.34
C VAL A 39 17.82 -1.84 -6.00
N ALA A 40 17.37 -2.89 -6.70
CA ALA A 40 18.23 -3.80 -7.44
C ALA A 40 18.96 -3.10 -8.60
N SER A 41 18.27 -2.29 -9.40
CA SER A 41 18.88 -1.58 -10.53
C SER A 41 19.89 -0.52 -10.12
N ASN A 42 19.81 -0.02 -8.87
CA ASN A 42 20.79 0.89 -8.29
C ASN A 42 21.92 0.17 -7.54
N GLY A 43 22.00 -1.16 -7.61
CA GLY A 43 23.09 -1.95 -7.00
C GLY A 43 23.04 -2.00 -5.47
N ARG A 44 21.95 -1.55 -4.83
CA ARG A 44 21.83 -1.43 -3.37
C ARG A 44 21.18 -2.63 -2.70
N LEU A 45 20.64 -3.58 -3.47
CA LEU A 45 19.86 -4.71 -2.93
C LEU A 45 20.64 -5.55 -1.91
N LYS A 46 21.90 -5.91 -2.23
CA LYS A 46 22.72 -6.73 -1.32
C LYS A 46 23.00 -5.99 -0.02
N GLU A 47 23.35 -4.71 -0.10
CA GLU A 47 23.60 -3.84 1.05
C GLU A 47 22.34 -3.74 1.92
N SER A 48 21.21 -3.34 1.34
CA SER A 48 19.94 -3.18 2.06
C SER A 48 19.44 -4.45 2.74
N ILE A 49 19.61 -5.62 2.12
CA ILE A 49 19.28 -6.90 2.76
C ILE A 49 20.21 -7.17 3.95
N SER A 50 21.51 -6.88 3.81
CA SER A 50 22.51 -7.18 4.84
C SER A 50 22.47 -6.22 6.03
N SER A 51 22.21 -4.94 5.80
CA SER A 51 22.16 -3.90 6.84
C SER A 51 20.76 -3.72 7.41
N GLY A 52 19.72 -4.08 6.65
CA GLY A 52 18.33 -3.70 6.94
C GLY A 52 18.02 -2.24 6.61
N ASP A 53 18.98 -1.49 6.06
CA ASP A 53 18.81 -0.09 5.68
C ASP A 53 18.30 0.02 4.24
N TRP A 54 17.05 0.47 4.10
CA TRP A 54 16.36 0.55 2.82
C TRP A 54 16.38 2.00 2.31
N PRO A 55 16.84 2.24 1.07
CA PRO A 55 16.97 3.58 0.52
C PRO A 55 15.64 4.30 0.41
N ASP A 56 15.65 5.61 0.65
CA ASP A 56 14.49 6.44 0.33
C ASP A 56 14.11 6.29 -1.15
N PRO A 57 12.81 6.09 -1.43
CA PRO A 57 12.34 5.89 -2.78
C PRO A 57 12.52 7.16 -3.63
N PRO A 58 12.64 7.01 -4.96
CA PRO A 58 12.61 8.15 -5.85
C PRO A 58 11.23 8.80 -5.82
N ARG A 59 11.19 10.12 -6.08
CA ARG A 59 9.96 10.94 -6.02
C ARG A 59 8.79 10.37 -6.84
N TRP A 60 9.05 9.73 -7.98
CA TRP A 60 8.00 9.14 -8.81
C TRP A 60 7.30 7.96 -8.11
N LEU A 61 8.01 7.19 -7.29
CA LEU A 61 7.46 6.07 -6.56
C LEU A 61 6.62 6.56 -5.37
N TRP A 62 7.08 7.63 -4.71
CA TRP A 62 6.29 8.33 -3.70
C TRP A 62 5.00 8.91 -4.28
N LEU A 63 5.06 9.49 -5.48
CA LEU A 63 3.88 9.96 -6.20
C LEU A 63 2.91 8.81 -6.52
N LEU A 64 3.41 7.68 -7.02
CA LEU A 64 2.57 6.50 -7.27
C LEU A 64 1.93 5.99 -5.98
N HIS A 65 2.68 5.89 -4.89
CA HIS A 65 2.14 5.48 -3.60
C HIS A 65 0.97 6.38 -3.16
N ASN A 66 1.13 7.70 -3.24
CA ASN A 66 0.06 8.65 -2.88
C ASN A 66 -1.15 8.58 -3.81
N ILE A 67 -0.95 8.40 -5.11
CA ILE A 67 -2.05 8.21 -6.08
C ILE A 67 -2.88 6.99 -5.69
N PHE A 68 -2.23 5.88 -5.33
CA PHE A 68 -2.88 4.62 -5.01
C PHE A 68 -3.44 4.54 -3.58
N HIS A 69 -3.05 5.47 -2.70
CA HIS A 69 -3.50 5.53 -1.30
C HIS A 69 -4.31 6.79 -0.97
N SER A 70 -4.76 7.52 -1.99
CA SER A 70 -5.59 8.72 -1.84
C SER A 70 -7.07 8.38 -2.01
N ILE A 71 -7.86 8.66 -0.97
CA ILE A 71 -9.32 8.53 -1.02
C ILE A 71 -9.91 9.44 -2.10
N PRO A 72 -9.58 10.75 -2.19
CA PRO A 72 -10.09 11.59 -3.27
C PRO A 72 -9.81 11.06 -4.68
N ILE A 73 -8.59 10.56 -4.93
CA ILE A 73 -8.20 10.06 -6.26
C ILE A 73 -8.95 8.78 -6.61
N ILE A 74 -9.09 7.85 -5.65
CA ILE A 74 -9.83 6.60 -5.87
C ILE A 74 -11.33 6.85 -6.05
N LEU A 75 -11.91 7.78 -5.29
CA LEU A 75 -13.31 8.18 -5.48
C LEU A 75 -13.52 8.82 -6.85
N LEU A 76 -12.59 9.67 -7.31
CA LEU A 76 -12.61 10.22 -8.67
C LEU A 76 -12.58 9.10 -9.71
N GLY A 77 -11.70 8.11 -9.56
CA GLY A 77 -11.65 6.93 -10.43
C GLY A 77 -12.99 6.16 -10.45
N GLY A 78 -13.63 6.00 -9.29
CA GLY A 78 -14.96 5.39 -9.18
C GLY A 78 -16.07 6.19 -9.88
N VAL A 79 -16.04 7.53 -9.78
CA VAL A 79 -16.97 8.43 -10.49
C VAL A 79 -16.76 8.33 -12.00
N LEU A 80 -15.51 8.41 -12.48
CA LEU A 80 -15.20 8.28 -13.91
C LEU A 80 -15.66 6.92 -14.45
N TRP A 81 -15.42 5.84 -13.71
CA TRP A 81 -15.92 4.52 -14.05
C TRP A 81 -17.45 4.50 -14.17
N ARG A 82 -18.17 5.13 -13.23
CA ARG A 82 -19.64 5.23 -13.27
C ARG A 82 -20.11 5.99 -14.51
N LEU A 83 -19.45 7.09 -14.87
CA LEU A 83 -19.79 7.88 -16.05
C LEU A 83 -19.58 7.09 -17.35
N MET A 84 -18.51 6.30 -17.44
CA MET A 84 -18.19 5.53 -18.64
C MET A 84 -19.01 4.25 -18.80
N SER A 85 -19.30 3.55 -17.70
CA SER A 85 -19.94 2.22 -17.72
C SER A 85 -21.43 2.22 -17.35
N GLY A 86 -21.94 3.35 -16.84
CA GLY A 86 -23.30 3.46 -16.28
C GLY A 86 -23.50 2.67 -14.98
N LYS A 87 -22.46 2.02 -14.42
CA LYS A 87 -22.53 1.18 -13.22
C LYS A 87 -21.48 1.60 -12.20
N TRP A 88 -21.84 1.56 -10.91
CA TRP A 88 -20.88 1.85 -9.85
C TRP A 88 -19.99 0.63 -9.61
N PRO A 89 -18.66 0.76 -9.61
CA PRO A 89 -17.73 -0.36 -9.41
C PRO A 89 -17.61 -0.73 -7.91
N ARG A 90 -18.74 -0.97 -7.24
CA ARG A 90 -18.85 -1.06 -5.77
C ARG A 90 -17.83 -2.00 -5.13
N ASN A 91 -17.64 -3.20 -5.69
CA ASN A 91 -16.72 -4.18 -5.12
C ASN A 91 -15.24 -3.81 -5.33
N ILE A 92 -14.89 -3.25 -6.49
CA ILE A 92 -13.53 -2.79 -6.78
C ILE A 92 -13.19 -1.60 -5.88
N LEU A 93 -14.09 -0.60 -5.85
CA LEU A 93 -13.93 0.58 -5.01
C LEU A 93 -13.90 0.22 -3.52
N GLY A 94 -14.78 -0.69 -3.08
CA GLY A 94 -14.82 -1.17 -1.71
C GLY A 94 -13.57 -1.94 -1.30
N ALA A 95 -13.03 -2.79 -2.17
CA ALA A 95 -11.76 -3.48 -1.91
C ALA A 95 -10.58 -2.50 -1.79
N TRP A 96 -10.51 -1.50 -2.67
CA TRP A 96 -9.44 -0.51 -2.63
C TRP A 96 -9.56 0.43 -1.42
N LEU A 97 -10.75 0.88 -1.06
CA LEU A 97 -10.96 1.67 0.16
C LEU A 97 -10.67 0.86 1.42
N LEU A 98 -11.06 -0.41 1.46
CA LEU A 98 -10.73 -1.31 2.56
C LEU A 98 -9.22 -1.46 2.72
N HIS A 99 -8.48 -1.59 1.61
CA HIS A 99 -7.01 -1.60 1.62
C HIS A 99 -6.45 -0.36 2.35
N ILE A 100 -6.85 0.84 1.93
CA ILE A 100 -6.40 2.09 2.56
C ILE A 100 -6.76 2.14 4.04
N PHE A 101 -7.99 1.76 4.40
CA PHE A 101 -8.43 1.81 5.80
C PHE A 101 -7.64 0.86 6.70
N ILE A 102 -7.18 -0.26 6.16
CA ILE A 102 -6.29 -1.17 6.89
C ILE A 102 -4.89 -0.57 7.02
N ASP A 103 -4.40 0.14 6.01
CA ASP A 103 -3.05 0.71 6.05
C ASP A 103 -2.91 1.92 6.97
N ILE A 104 -3.97 2.73 7.15
CA ILE A 104 -3.94 3.89 8.07
C ILE A 104 -3.38 3.53 9.46
N PRO A 105 -3.90 2.51 10.17
CA PRO A 105 -3.37 2.12 11.48
C PRO A 105 -2.19 1.15 11.41
N THR A 106 -1.85 0.56 10.26
CA THR A 106 -0.82 -0.51 10.15
C THR A 106 0.50 -0.07 9.54
N HIS A 107 0.65 1.23 9.25
CA HIS A 107 1.88 1.87 8.80
C HIS A 107 2.34 2.93 9.79
N SER A 108 3.66 3.05 9.96
CA SER A 108 4.29 4.23 10.55
C SER A 108 4.13 5.42 9.62
N ARG A 109 4.12 6.64 10.18
CA ARG A 109 3.89 7.86 9.39
C ARG A 109 4.91 8.03 8.26
N GLU A 110 6.18 7.76 8.56
CA GLU A 110 7.29 7.87 7.61
C GLU A 110 7.96 6.50 7.46
N PRO A 111 8.44 6.13 6.26
CA PRO A 111 8.37 6.89 5.00
C PRO A 111 7.07 6.66 4.20
N TRP A 112 6.26 5.67 4.59
CA TRP A 112 5.21 5.08 3.74
C TRP A 112 3.81 5.15 4.34
N GLY A 113 3.57 6.07 5.27
CA GLY A 113 2.25 6.30 5.83
C GLY A 113 1.28 6.82 4.75
N PRO A 114 0.11 6.19 4.55
CA PRO A 114 -0.88 6.64 3.58
C PRO A 114 -1.28 8.11 3.76
N ARG A 115 -1.08 8.92 2.72
CA ARG A 115 -1.54 10.31 2.66
C ARG A 115 -2.98 10.35 2.16
N VAL A 116 -3.93 9.93 2.99
CA VAL A 116 -5.30 9.58 2.56
C VAL A 116 -6.10 10.72 1.93
N LEU A 117 -5.74 11.96 2.19
CA LEU A 117 -6.37 13.17 1.64
C LEU A 117 -5.54 13.86 0.54
N TRP A 118 -4.46 13.23 0.07
CA TRP A 118 -3.65 13.77 -1.03
C TRP A 118 -4.51 13.95 -2.30
N PRO A 119 -4.32 14.99 -3.14
CA PRO A 119 -3.29 16.03 -3.08
C PRO A 119 -3.67 17.22 -2.18
N PHE A 120 -4.82 17.20 -1.53
CA PHE A 120 -5.30 18.33 -0.74
C PHE A 120 -4.63 18.44 0.63
N SER A 121 -4.15 17.32 1.17
CA SER A 121 -3.42 17.30 2.45
C SER A 121 -2.39 16.17 2.48
N ASN A 122 -1.26 16.44 3.14
CA ASN A 122 -0.21 15.46 3.44
C ASN A 122 -0.39 14.81 4.82
N PHE A 123 -1.58 14.91 5.41
CA PHE A 123 -1.88 14.21 6.66
C PHE A 123 -1.67 12.70 6.48
N ALA A 124 -0.85 12.12 7.34
CA ALA A 124 -0.83 10.68 7.59
C ALA A 124 -0.84 10.46 9.10
N MET A 125 -1.52 9.40 9.50
CA MET A 125 -1.50 8.90 10.87
C MET A 125 -0.17 8.21 11.14
N ASP A 126 0.31 8.32 12.37
CA ASP A 126 1.41 7.48 12.85
C ASP A 126 0.81 6.24 13.50
N GLY A 127 0.66 5.19 12.69
CA GLY A 127 0.06 3.94 13.09
C GLY A 127 1.05 2.95 13.68
N TRP A 128 0.55 1.77 14.05
CA TRP A 128 1.39 0.66 14.48
C TRP A 128 1.89 -0.09 13.23
N SER A 129 3.12 0.24 12.80
CA SER A 129 3.76 -0.45 11.68
C SER A 129 3.96 -1.94 11.94
N TRP A 130 3.27 -2.77 11.16
CA TRP A 130 3.46 -4.23 11.21
C TRP A 130 4.86 -4.63 10.75
N ALA A 131 5.41 -3.94 9.76
CA ALA A 131 6.75 -4.19 9.24
C ALA A 131 7.81 -3.91 10.31
N ASP A 132 7.74 -2.76 10.97
CA ASP A 132 8.70 -2.38 12.00
C ASP A 132 8.63 -3.33 13.20
N THR A 133 7.41 -3.77 13.54
CA THR A 133 7.17 -4.72 14.62
C THR A 133 7.74 -6.10 14.31
N LEU A 134 7.53 -6.59 13.09
CA LEU A 134 8.07 -7.87 12.64
C LEU A 134 9.60 -7.80 12.58
N ALA A 135 10.16 -6.72 12.05
CA ALA A 135 11.61 -6.51 11.99
C ALA A 135 12.24 -6.49 13.40
N ALA A 136 11.63 -5.76 14.34
CA ALA A 136 12.08 -5.72 15.73
C ALA A 136 11.99 -7.10 16.41
N PHE A 137 10.92 -7.84 16.17
CA PHE A 137 10.75 -9.20 16.70
C PHE A 137 11.81 -10.16 16.17
N VAL A 138 12.09 -10.15 14.87
CA VAL A 138 13.12 -10.99 14.24
C VAL A 138 14.51 -10.64 14.76
N ALA A 139 14.83 -9.35 14.85
CA ALA A 139 16.12 -8.87 15.37
C ALA A 139 16.35 -9.27 16.84
N LYS A 140 15.29 -9.28 17.67
CA LYS A 140 15.38 -9.75 19.05
C LYS A 140 15.70 -11.25 19.12
N ARG A 141 15.15 -12.05 18.20
CA ARG A 141 15.36 -13.51 18.15
C ARG A 141 16.69 -13.94 17.55
N SER A 142 17.33 -13.12 16.71
CA SER A 142 18.63 -13.45 16.12
C SER A 142 19.82 -13.12 17.03
N ARG A 143 19.58 -12.35 18.11
CA ARG A 143 20.60 -11.93 19.09
C ARG A 143 20.61 -12.74 20.39
N GLY A 144 19.68 -13.66 20.58
CA GLY A 144 19.57 -14.53 21.76
C GLY A 144 19.61 -16.00 21.35
#